data_AF-A0A7S1MEC7-F1
#
_entry.id   AF-A0A7S1MEC7-F1
#
_cell.length_a   1.000
_cell.length_b   1.000
_cell.length_c   1.000
_cell.angle_alpha   90.00
_cell.angle_beta   90.00
_cell.angle_gamma   90.00
#
_symmetry.space_group_name_H-M   'P 1'
#
loop_
_entity.id
_entity.type
_entity.pdbx_description
1 polymer ?
#
loop_
_entity_poly.entity_id
_entity_poly.type
_entity_poly.pdbx_seq_one_letter_code
_entity_poly.pdbx_strand_id
1 'polypeptide(L)'
;GVGEAVGANVSFRPRTFAAAADDDDGDGTGDDQSGADIHGEKPGLVPWRYFFMNTFAVACMWWAAAVVETVNAVQGHAGFVTGNYASLSPGEVAPLPALIGVKVETSWHGPMPRPQGLACDPLGHHFATLGRVSDGRRAILHGRLPVSAESVRFKEAPPCQGLEGGQQQAQDLTLHACEEPGGCSALVLPRFGRSLVSCPLAAPELLQSNATRQLHAAPLARSWLEDRGGAPL
;
A
#
# COMPACT_ATOMS: atom_id res chain seq x y z
N GLY A 1 -48.89 -48.23 -34.72
CA GLY A 1 -48.94 -46.86 -35.26
C GLY A 1 -48.14 -45.98 -34.35
N VAL A 2 -46.96 -45.55 -34.80
CA VAL A 2 -46.08 -44.63 -34.07
C VAL A 2 -46.20 -43.29 -34.78
N GLY A 3 -46.76 -42.31 -34.10
CA GLY A 3 -46.93 -40.94 -34.62
C GLY A 3 -45.61 -40.18 -34.48
N GLU A 4 -45.08 -39.73 -35.61
CA GLU A 4 -43.86 -38.93 -35.71
C GLU A 4 -44.20 -37.47 -35.37
N ALA A 5 -43.65 -36.98 -34.25
CA ALA A 5 -43.80 -35.59 -33.85
C ALA A 5 -42.86 -34.71 -34.68
N VAL A 6 -43.44 -33.95 -35.61
CA VAL A 6 -42.73 -32.96 -36.43
C VAL A 6 -42.28 -31.79 -35.55
N GLY A 7 -41.00 -31.75 -35.22
CA GLY A 7 -40.40 -30.61 -34.52
C GLY A 7 -40.41 -29.37 -35.40
N ALA A 8 -41.19 -28.36 -35.01
CA ALA A 8 -41.17 -27.05 -35.66
C ALA A 8 -39.80 -26.39 -35.45
N ASN A 9 -39.07 -26.20 -36.55
CA ASN A 9 -37.76 -25.58 -36.54
C ASN A 9 -37.95 -24.06 -36.37
N VAL A 10 -37.85 -23.58 -35.12
CA VAL A 10 -37.99 -22.16 -34.79
C VAL A 10 -36.69 -21.44 -35.16
N SER A 11 -36.69 -20.81 -36.33
CA SER A 11 -35.58 -20.02 -36.84
C SER A 11 -35.57 -18.63 -36.20
N PHE A 12 -34.67 -18.42 -35.25
CA PHE A 12 -34.37 -17.09 -34.70
C PHE A 12 -33.53 -16.28 -35.69
N ARG A 13 -34.12 -15.90 -36.83
CA ARG A 13 -33.53 -14.86 -37.68
C ARG A 13 -33.89 -13.48 -37.11
N PRO A 14 -32.95 -12.52 -37.07
CA PRO A 14 -33.16 -11.16 -36.52
C PRO A 14 -34.20 -10.27 -37.24
N ARG A 15 -35.23 -10.82 -37.87
CA ARG A 15 -36.26 -10.11 -38.64
C ARG A 15 -37.70 -10.41 -38.21
N THR A 16 -37.92 -11.18 -37.15
CA THR A 16 -39.27 -11.58 -36.72
C THR A 16 -39.94 -10.65 -35.71
N PHE A 17 -39.29 -9.55 -35.30
CA PHE A 17 -39.96 -8.47 -34.58
C PHE A 17 -40.53 -7.44 -35.57
N ALA A 18 -41.45 -7.88 -36.44
CA ALA A 18 -42.41 -6.96 -37.02
C ALA A 18 -43.64 -7.04 -36.11
N ALA A 19 -43.94 -5.95 -35.40
CA ALA A 19 -45.20 -5.83 -34.69
C ALA A 19 -46.32 -6.06 -35.72
N ALA A 20 -47.18 -7.05 -35.49
CA ALA A 20 -48.43 -7.12 -36.20
C ALA A 20 -49.17 -5.82 -35.89
N ALA A 21 -49.34 -4.97 -36.89
CA ALA A 21 -50.29 -3.87 -36.80
C ALA A 21 -51.67 -4.54 -36.73
N ASP A 22 -52.22 -4.62 -35.52
CA ASP A 22 -53.65 -4.80 -35.35
C ASP A 22 -54.29 -3.50 -35.85
N ASP A 23 -55.03 -3.63 -36.95
CA ASP A 23 -55.98 -2.62 -37.43
C ASP A 23 -57.09 -2.49 -36.37
N ASP A 24 -56.91 -1.58 -35.41
CA ASP A 24 -57.97 -1.13 -34.52
C ASP A 24 -58.28 0.34 -34.83
N ASP A 25 -59.40 0.54 -35.51
CA ASP A 25 -60.00 1.83 -35.86
C ASP A 25 -60.47 2.54 -34.57
N GLY A 26 -59.54 3.19 -33.87
CA GLY A 26 -59.80 3.95 -32.66
C GLY A 26 -59.29 5.39 -32.78
N ASP A 27 -60.18 6.30 -33.18
CA ASP A 27 -60.01 7.76 -33.16
C ASP A 27 -59.56 8.26 -31.78
N GLY A 28 -58.25 8.43 -31.63
CA GLY A 28 -57.60 8.95 -30.44
C GLY A 28 -56.43 9.81 -30.86
N THR A 29 -56.66 11.13 -30.88
CA THR A 29 -55.69 12.21 -31.09
C THR A 29 -54.70 12.29 -29.93
N GLY A 30 -53.89 11.24 -29.77
CA GLY A 30 -52.68 11.24 -28.95
C GLY A 30 -51.49 11.47 -29.86
N ASP A 31 -50.93 12.67 -29.83
CA ASP A 31 -49.64 12.99 -30.46
C ASP A 31 -48.52 12.22 -29.74
N ASP A 32 -48.42 10.91 -29.98
CA ASP A 32 -47.25 10.11 -29.63
C ASP A 32 -46.12 10.45 -30.60
N GLN A 33 -45.56 11.64 -30.38
CA GLN A 33 -44.43 12.22 -31.08
C GLN A 33 -43.11 11.55 -30.65
N SER A 34 -43.06 10.22 -30.67
CA SER A 34 -41.88 9.43 -30.29
C SER A 34 -41.38 8.48 -31.39
N GLY A 35 -41.70 8.74 -32.67
CA GLY A 35 -41.36 7.82 -33.77
C GLY A 35 -40.70 8.40 -35.02
N ALA A 36 -40.81 9.71 -35.29
CA ALA A 36 -40.42 10.25 -36.60
C ALA A 36 -38.91 10.54 -36.75
N ASP A 37 -38.15 10.61 -35.66
CA ASP A 37 -36.72 10.97 -35.70
C ASP A 37 -35.75 9.78 -35.85
N ILE A 38 -36.26 8.55 -36.04
CA ILE A 38 -35.43 7.32 -36.12
C ILE A 38 -35.54 6.63 -37.50
N HIS A 39 -36.00 7.33 -38.55
CA HIS A 39 -36.13 6.73 -39.89
C HIS A 39 -34.96 7.00 -40.87
N GLY A 40 -33.82 7.46 -40.39
CA GLY A 40 -32.61 7.65 -41.23
C GLY A 40 -31.30 7.11 -40.64
N GLU A 41 -31.22 6.85 -39.35
CA GLU A 41 -29.98 6.38 -38.74
C GLU A 41 -29.84 4.85 -38.92
N LYS A 42 -28.73 4.42 -39.52
CA LYS A 42 -28.42 2.99 -39.71
C LYS A 42 -28.54 2.25 -38.36
N PRO A 43 -29.37 1.19 -38.26
CA PRO A 43 -29.55 0.46 -37.01
C PRO A 43 -28.18 -0.03 -36.50
N GLY A 44 -27.86 0.33 -35.25
CA GLY A 44 -26.57 0.04 -34.63
C GLY A 44 -25.65 1.26 -34.42
N LEU A 45 -25.93 2.41 -35.05
CA LEU A 45 -25.10 3.60 -34.89
C LEU A 45 -25.12 4.17 -33.46
N VAL A 46 -26.30 4.17 -32.82
CA VAL A 46 -26.48 4.68 -31.46
C VAL A 46 -25.74 3.80 -30.43
N PRO A 47 -25.94 2.46 -30.37
CA PRO A 47 -25.13 1.58 -29.50
C PRO A 47 -23.62 1.69 -29.76
N TRP A 48 -23.22 1.82 -31.02
CA TRP A 48 -21.81 1.99 -31.39
C TRP A 48 -21.20 3.25 -30.78
N ARG A 49 -21.91 4.39 -30.84
CA ARG A 49 -21.46 5.65 -30.22
C ARG A 49 -21.22 5.49 -28.72
N TYR A 50 -22.12 4.83 -27.99
CA TYR A 50 -21.96 4.59 -26.56
C TYR A 50 -20.76 3.68 -26.24
N PHE A 51 -20.62 2.57 -26.97
CA PHE A 51 -19.49 1.65 -26.79
C PHE A 51 -18.15 2.35 -27.07
N PHE A 52 -18.10 3.13 -28.15
CA PHE A 52 -16.90 3.87 -28.54
C PHE A 52 -16.53 4.92 -27.48
N MET A 53 -17.50 5.73 -27.03
CA MET A 53 -17.28 6.75 -26.00
C MET A 53 -16.78 6.14 -24.68
N ASN A 54 -17.40 5.04 -24.23
CA ASN A 54 -16.99 4.36 -23.00
C ASN A 54 -15.59 3.77 -23.11
N THR A 55 -15.27 3.12 -24.24
CA THR A 55 -13.94 2.54 -24.47
C THR A 55 -12.87 3.62 -24.48
N PHE A 56 -13.14 4.75 -25.13
CA PHE A 56 -12.24 5.90 -25.15
C PHE A 56 -12.04 6.48 -23.74
N ALA A 57 -13.12 6.64 -22.96
CA ALA A 57 -13.03 7.13 -21.59
C ALA A 57 -12.17 6.23 -20.68
N VAL A 58 -12.36 4.90 -20.77
CA VAL A 58 -11.55 3.92 -20.01
C VAL A 58 -10.08 3.98 -20.42
N ALA A 59 -9.79 4.09 -21.72
CA ALA A 59 -8.43 4.25 -22.20
C ALA A 59 -7.78 5.54 -21.66
N CYS A 60 -8.50 6.67 -21.66
CA CYS A 60 -8.02 7.92 -21.06
C CYS A 60 -7.75 7.78 -19.55
N MET A 61 -8.62 7.11 -18.80
CA MET A 61 -8.41 6.86 -17.37
C MET A 61 -7.18 5.99 -17.11
N TRP A 62 -6.96 4.96 -17.92
CA TRP A 62 -5.76 4.11 -17.83
C TRP A 62 -4.47 4.89 -18.09
N TRP A 63 -4.46 5.74 -19.12
CA TRP A 63 -3.32 6.62 -19.40
C TRP A 63 -3.07 7.61 -18.26
N ALA A 64 -4.11 8.23 -17.72
CA ALA A 64 -3.98 9.14 -16.59
C ALA A 64 -3.41 8.42 -15.35
N ALA A 65 -3.91 7.22 -15.03
CA ALA A 65 -3.39 6.41 -13.92
C ALA A 65 -1.91 6.04 -14.14
N ALA A 66 -1.54 5.61 -15.35
CA ALA A 66 -0.15 5.30 -15.68
C ALA A 66 0.79 6.52 -15.55
N VAL A 67 0.33 7.70 -15.98
CA VAL A 67 1.08 8.95 -15.80
C VAL A 67 1.24 9.28 -14.32
N VAL A 68 0.18 9.18 -13.52
CA VAL A 68 0.24 9.44 -12.07
C VAL A 68 1.22 8.48 -11.37
N GLU A 69 1.17 7.19 -11.69
CA GLU A 69 2.11 6.20 -11.14
C GLU A 69 3.55 6.48 -11.59
N THR A 70 3.77 6.88 -12.85
CA THR A 70 5.10 7.24 -13.34
C THR A 70 5.63 8.50 -12.64
N VAL A 71 4.77 9.51 -12.44
CA VAL A 71 5.12 10.73 -11.70
C VAL A 71 5.43 10.38 -10.24
N ASN A 72 4.61 9.55 -9.59
CA ASN A 72 4.86 9.09 -8.22
C ASN A 72 6.12 8.25 -8.12
N ALA A 73 6.46 7.45 -9.13
CA ALA A 73 7.71 6.69 -9.16
C ALA A 73 8.91 7.63 -9.30
N VAL A 74 8.87 8.58 -10.24
CA VAL A 74 9.97 9.51 -10.51
C VAL A 74 10.16 10.52 -9.37
N GLN A 75 9.06 11.13 -8.89
CA GLN A 75 9.09 12.10 -7.79
C GLN A 75 9.22 11.41 -6.43
N GLY A 76 8.65 10.21 -6.26
CA GLY A 76 8.84 9.40 -5.07
C GLY A 76 10.28 8.92 -4.92
N HIS A 77 11.02 8.73 -6.01
CA HIS A 77 12.48 8.54 -5.98
C HIS A 77 13.24 9.85 -5.68
N ALA A 78 12.69 11.04 -5.98
CA ALA A 78 13.28 12.31 -5.50
C ALA A 78 13.06 12.53 -3.98
N GLY A 79 12.21 11.70 -3.36
CA GLY A 79 12.04 11.60 -1.91
C GLY A 79 12.91 10.54 -1.25
N PHE A 80 13.89 9.94 -1.94
CA PHE A 80 15.01 9.34 -1.22
C PHE A 80 15.62 10.48 -0.42
N VAL A 81 15.38 10.47 0.89
CA VAL A 81 16.12 11.24 1.86
C VAL A 81 17.57 11.09 1.44
N THR A 82 18.16 12.13 0.85
CA THR A 82 19.59 12.19 0.62
C THR A 82 20.15 11.91 1.99
N GLY A 83 20.81 10.75 2.15
CA GLY A 83 21.32 10.31 3.44
C GLY A 83 22.06 11.49 4.03
N ASN A 84 21.51 12.09 5.09
CA ASN A 84 22.10 13.28 5.64
C ASN A 84 23.30 12.81 6.45
N TYR A 85 24.41 12.72 5.75
CA TYR A 85 25.73 12.35 6.26
C TYR A 85 26.31 13.51 7.09
N ALA A 86 25.52 14.03 8.04
CA ALA A 86 25.79 15.27 8.75
C ALA A 86 27.12 15.28 9.52
N SER A 87 27.76 14.13 9.69
CA SER A 87 29.04 13.95 10.37
C SER A 87 30.25 13.76 9.45
N LEU A 88 30.08 13.71 8.12
CA LEU A 88 31.20 13.43 7.22
C LEU A 88 31.91 14.72 6.81
N SER A 89 33.21 14.76 7.02
CA SER A 89 34.04 15.90 6.62
C SER A 89 34.22 15.96 5.09
N PRO A 90 34.47 17.14 4.48
CA PRO A 90 34.69 17.23 3.03
C PRO A 90 35.85 16.33 2.59
N GLY A 91 35.55 15.36 1.71
CA GLY A 91 36.52 14.38 1.20
C GLY A 91 36.48 13.02 1.91
N GLU A 92 35.70 12.89 2.96
CA GLU A 92 35.47 11.62 3.63
C GLU A 92 34.37 10.84 2.92
N VAL A 93 34.66 9.59 2.57
CA VAL A 93 33.68 8.68 1.96
C VAL A 93 32.90 8.06 3.10
N ALA A 94 31.57 8.14 3.05
CA ALA A 94 30.73 7.43 4.00
C ALA A 94 31.17 5.96 4.02
N PRO A 95 31.49 5.38 5.19
CA PRO A 95 31.87 3.97 5.25
C PRO A 95 30.75 3.19 4.58
N LEU A 96 31.03 2.59 3.42
CA LEU A 96 30.05 1.79 2.71
C LEU A 96 29.64 0.70 3.70
N PRO A 97 28.35 0.61 4.09
CA PRO A 97 27.93 -0.44 5.00
C PRO A 97 28.40 -1.78 4.44
N ALA A 98 29.02 -2.61 5.27
CA ALA A 98 29.63 -3.88 4.87
C ALA A 98 28.67 -4.83 4.12
N LEU A 99 27.38 -4.53 4.16
CA LEU A 99 26.29 -5.25 3.54
C LEU A 99 25.97 -4.78 2.11
N ILE A 100 26.64 -3.74 1.57
CA ILE A 100 26.43 -3.34 0.18
C ILE A 100 26.90 -4.45 -0.77
N GLY A 101 25.95 -5.01 -1.52
CA GLY A 101 26.20 -6.10 -2.46
C GLY A 101 26.17 -7.50 -1.84
N VAL A 102 25.96 -7.62 -0.53
CA VAL A 102 25.84 -8.92 0.14
C VAL A 102 24.37 -9.32 0.20
N LYS A 103 24.04 -10.48 -0.37
CA LYS A 103 22.70 -11.07 -0.26
C LYS A 103 22.55 -11.70 1.12
N VAL A 104 21.70 -11.11 1.95
CA VAL A 104 21.31 -11.69 3.24
C VAL A 104 20.05 -12.52 3.07
N GLU A 105 20.09 -13.78 3.51
CA GLU A 105 18.91 -14.64 3.47
C GLU A 105 17.94 -14.24 4.59
N THR A 106 16.68 -14.00 4.26
CA THR A 106 15.67 -13.62 5.27
C THR A 106 14.65 -14.72 5.45
N SER A 107 14.41 -15.10 6.70
CA SER A 107 13.35 -16.03 7.08
C SER A 107 12.33 -15.32 7.96
N TRP A 108 11.05 -15.64 7.77
CA TRP A 108 9.92 -14.93 8.37
C TRP A 108 9.03 -15.90 9.12
N HIS A 109 8.46 -15.46 10.24
CA HIS A 109 7.51 -16.27 11.00
C HIS A 109 6.10 -16.25 10.35
N GLY A 110 5.93 -16.97 9.25
CA GLY A 110 4.62 -17.20 8.62
C GLY A 110 4.59 -16.97 7.10
N PRO A 111 3.46 -17.28 6.44
CA PRO A 111 3.36 -17.27 4.98
C PRO A 111 3.05 -15.89 4.37
N MET A 112 2.69 -14.89 5.17
CA MET A 112 2.24 -13.57 4.67
C MET A 112 3.04 -12.34 5.18
N PRO A 113 4.37 -12.41 5.35
CA PRO A 113 5.15 -11.21 5.59
C PRO A 113 5.10 -10.35 4.33
N ARG A 114 4.34 -9.26 4.36
CA ARG A 114 4.48 -8.17 3.38
C ARG A 114 5.31 -7.09 4.06
N PRO A 115 6.65 -7.22 4.11
CA PRO A 115 7.50 -6.23 4.73
C PRO A 115 7.34 -4.88 4.01
N GLN A 116 7.28 -3.82 4.80
CA GLN A 116 7.12 -2.43 4.39
C GLN A 116 8.21 -1.64 5.10
N GLY A 117 9.17 -1.15 4.30
CA GLY A 117 10.38 -0.52 4.81
C GLY A 117 11.33 -1.52 5.49
N LEU A 118 12.56 -1.09 5.73
CA LEU A 118 13.56 -1.82 6.49
C LEU A 118 14.45 -0.79 7.16
N ALA A 119 14.54 -0.86 8.49
CA ALA A 119 15.52 -0.09 9.25
C ALA A 119 16.59 -1.03 9.79
N CYS A 120 17.82 -0.56 9.83
CA CYS A 120 18.93 -1.22 10.48
C CYS A 120 19.61 -0.28 11.49
N ASP A 121 20.33 -0.87 12.44
CA ASP A 121 21.22 -0.12 13.32
C ASP A 121 22.52 0.23 12.57
N PRO A 122 23.33 1.18 13.08
CA PRO A 122 24.57 1.59 12.42
C PRO A 122 25.56 0.45 12.17
N LEU A 123 25.53 -0.59 13.01
CA LEU A 123 26.41 -1.76 12.91
C LEU A 123 25.85 -2.86 11.98
N GLY A 124 24.59 -2.77 11.56
CA GLY A 124 23.93 -3.79 10.73
C GLY A 124 23.70 -5.13 11.45
N HIS A 125 23.60 -5.12 12.78
CA HIS A 125 23.30 -6.30 13.60
C HIS A 125 21.82 -6.45 13.90
N HIS A 126 21.07 -5.36 13.91
CA HIS A 126 19.66 -5.31 14.24
C HIS A 126 18.86 -4.77 13.06
N PHE A 127 17.75 -5.42 12.77
CA PHE A 127 16.85 -5.07 11.68
C PHE A 127 15.43 -4.98 12.20
N ALA A 128 14.66 -4.03 11.69
CA ALA A 128 13.22 -3.97 11.90
C ALA A 128 12.49 -3.57 10.62
N THR A 129 11.26 -4.07 10.48
CA THR A 129 10.37 -3.79 9.34
C THR A 129 8.92 -3.75 9.82
N LEU A 130 8.05 -3.01 9.15
CA LEU A 130 6.61 -3.12 9.34
C LEU A 130 6.10 -4.28 8.49
N GLY A 131 5.33 -5.18 9.06
CA GLY A 131 4.85 -6.36 8.34
C GLY A 131 3.45 -6.78 8.74
N ARG A 132 3.05 -7.94 8.22
CA ARG A 132 1.88 -8.67 8.69
C ARG A 132 2.32 -9.97 9.33
N VAL A 133 1.70 -10.31 10.44
CA VAL A 133 1.89 -11.58 11.13
C VAL A 133 0.86 -12.61 10.65
N SER A 134 0.96 -13.84 11.12
CA SER A 134 0.16 -14.98 10.62
C SER A 134 -1.36 -14.78 10.74
N ASP A 135 -1.82 -14.00 11.71
CA ASP A 135 -3.24 -13.64 11.90
C ASP A 135 -3.71 -12.47 11.00
N GLY A 136 -2.83 -11.94 10.15
CA GLY A 136 -3.11 -10.84 9.24
C GLY A 136 -3.02 -9.44 9.85
N ARG A 137 -2.84 -9.31 11.17
CA ARG A 137 -2.60 -8.03 11.84
C ARG A 137 -1.29 -7.41 11.38
N ARG A 138 -1.23 -6.09 11.39
CA ARG A 138 0.02 -5.35 11.18
C ARG A 138 0.82 -5.36 12.46
N ALA A 139 2.11 -5.63 12.37
CA ALA A 139 3.01 -5.64 13.51
C ALA A 139 4.42 -5.18 13.09
N ILE A 140 5.23 -4.83 14.07
CA ILE A 140 6.66 -4.61 13.89
C ILE A 140 7.31 -6.00 13.90
N LEU A 141 8.11 -6.29 12.88
CA LEU A 141 8.92 -7.49 12.81
C LEU A 141 10.37 -7.08 13.02
N HIS A 142 11.10 -7.84 13.82
CA HIS A 142 12.50 -7.57 14.11
C HIS A 142 13.36 -8.82 13.89
N GLY A 143 14.60 -8.60 13.48
CA GLY A 143 15.58 -9.64 13.24
C GLY A 143 16.94 -9.22 13.76
N ARG A 144 17.78 -10.20 14.06
CA ARG A 144 19.19 -9.99 14.41
C ARG A 144 20.06 -10.75 13.43
N LEU A 145 21.11 -10.10 12.93
CA LEU A 145 22.16 -10.72 12.12
C LEU A 145 23.39 -10.92 13.00
N PRO A 146 23.65 -12.15 13.47
CA PRO A 146 24.91 -12.49 14.11
C PRO A 146 26.09 -12.17 13.20
N VAL A 147 27.24 -11.79 13.79
CA VAL A 147 28.47 -11.43 13.04
C VAL A 147 28.91 -12.53 12.06
N SER A 148 28.62 -13.80 12.37
CA SER A 148 29.02 -14.97 11.59
C SER A 148 27.89 -15.59 10.74
N ALA A 149 26.71 -14.99 10.72
CA ALA A 149 25.55 -15.57 10.05
C ALA A 149 25.27 -14.87 8.71
N GLU A 150 24.78 -15.63 7.75
CA GLU A 150 24.33 -15.13 6.44
C GLU A 150 22.81 -14.94 6.37
N SER A 151 22.11 -15.29 7.45
CA SER A 151 20.66 -15.23 7.50
C SER A 151 20.12 -14.47 8.70
N VAL A 152 19.01 -13.75 8.46
CA VAL A 152 18.22 -13.05 9.48
C VAL A 152 16.88 -13.76 9.62
N ARG A 153 16.51 -14.09 10.85
CA ARG A 153 15.16 -14.57 11.16
C ARG A 153 14.35 -13.45 11.81
N PHE A 154 13.31 -13.02 11.13
CA PHE A 154 12.37 -12.03 11.63
C PHE A 154 11.30 -12.67 12.50
N LYS A 155 11.03 -12.04 13.65
CA LYS A 155 9.99 -12.40 14.63
C LYS A 155 9.12 -11.19 14.93
N GLU A 156 7.91 -11.44 15.42
CA GLU A 156 7.00 -10.38 15.90
C GLU A 156 7.60 -9.72 17.16
N ALA A 157 7.70 -8.39 17.15
CA ALA A 157 8.07 -7.61 18.32
C ALA A 157 6.88 -7.53 19.30
N PRO A 158 7.12 -7.28 20.60
CA PRO A 158 6.05 -7.06 21.57
C PRO A 158 5.03 -5.99 21.10
N PRO A 159 3.75 -6.12 21.48
CA PRO A 159 2.74 -5.12 21.18
C PRO A 159 3.15 -3.73 21.66
N CYS A 160 2.98 -2.74 20.79
CA CYS A 160 3.35 -1.36 21.08
C CYS A 160 2.10 -0.53 21.34
N GLN A 161 1.87 -0.15 22.60
CA GLN A 161 0.64 0.53 23.06
C GLN A 161 0.26 1.75 22.22
N GLY A 162 1.24 2.51 21.71
CA GLY A 162 0.98 3.69 20.86
C GLY A 162 0.47 3.37 19.46
N LEU A 163 0.55 2.12 19.01
CA LEU A 163 0.06 1.64 17.71
C LEU A 163 -1.18 0.75 17.84
N GLU A 164 -1.60 0.43 19.07
CA GLU A 164 -2.78 -0.37 19.33
C GLU A 164 -4.06 0.41 19.00
N GLY A 165 -5.11 -0.31 18.58
CA GLY A 165 -6.41 0.28 18.23
C GLY A 165 -6.62 0.62 16.75
N GLY A 166 -5.67 0.30 15.86
CA GLY A 166 -5.86 0.31 14.40
C GLY A 166 -6.04 1.68 13.75
N GLN A 167 -6.24 2.74 14.53
CA GLN A 167 -6.37 4.12 14.02
C GLN A 167 -5.03 4.70 13.55
N GLN A 168 -3.92 4.27 14.14
CA GLN A 168 -2.60 4.79 13.82
C GLN A 168 -1.82 3.77 12.98
N GLN A 169 -1.90 3.91 11.65
CA GLN A 169 -1.03 3.15 10.75
C GLN A 169 0.38 3.71 10.84
N ALA A 170 1.36 2.86 11.12
CA ALA A 170 2.78 3.20 11.01
C ALA A 170 3.11 3.57 9.55
N GLN A 171 3.79 4.69 9.36
CA GLN A 171 4.26 5.17 8.07
C GLN A 171 5.73 4.83 7.86
N ASP A 172 6.55 5.05 8.89
CA ASP A 172 7.99 4.83 8.85
C ASP A 172 8.51 4.34 10.21
N LEU A 173 9.72 3.78 10.22
CA LEU A 173 10.37 3.31 11.43
C LEU A 173 11.89 3.50 11.36
N THR A 174 12.50 3.72 12.52
CA THR A 174 13.96 3.69 12.67
C THR A 174 14.35 2.98 13.96
N LEU A 175 15.62 2.57 14.08
CA LEU A 175 16.14 1.91 15.26
C LEU A 175 16.86 2.91 16.17
N HIS A 176 16.73 2.73 17.48
CA HIS A 176 17.33 3.58 18.50
C HIS A 176 17.86 2.77 19.69
N ALA A 177 18.94 3.26 20.29
CA ALA A 177 19.60 2.69 21.47
C ALA A 177 20.02 1.21 21.34
N CYS A 178 20.38 0.75 20.14
CA CYS A 178 20.72 -0.66 19.90
C CYS A 178 22.12 -1.05 20.40
N GLU A 179 22.95 -0.06 20.76
CA GLU A 179 24.25 -0.26 21.43
C GLU A 179 24.10 -0.41 22.95
N GLU A 180 22.95 -0.03 23.52
CA GLU A 180 22.75 -0.08 24.97
C GLU A 180 22.43 -1.49 25.47
N PRO A 181 22.88 -1.87 26.68
CA PRO A 181 22.53 -3.15 27.29
C PRO A 181 21.02 -3.29 27.58
N GLY A 182 20.27 -2.19 27.54
CA GLY A 182 18.81 -2.15 27.70
C GLY A 182 18.02 -2.60 26.46
N GLY A 183 18.70 -2.97 25.38
CA GLY A 183 18.08 -3.48 24.17
C GLY A 183 17.66 -2.41 23.17
N CYS A 184 17.50 -2.84 21.92
CA CYS A 184 17.15 -2.01 20.78
C CYS A 184 15.64 -1.70 20.78
N SER A 185 15.28 -0.45 20.53
CA SER A 185 13.90 0.00 20.39
C SER A 185 13.65 0.53 18.98
N ALA A 186 12.46 0.31 18.43
CA ALA A 186 12.01 0.95 17.20
C ALA A 186 11.29 2.26 17.52
N LEU A 187 11.74 3.35 16.90
CA LEU A 187 11.01 4.61 16.87
C LEU A 187 10.11 4.59 15.62
N VAL A 188 8.80 4.58 15.85
CA VAL A 188 7.79 4.50 14.79
C VAL A 188 7.16 5.87 14.59
N LEU A 189 7.08 6.28 13.32
CA LEU A 189 6.34 7.47 12.90
C LEU A 189 4.94 7.04 12.41
N PRO A 190 3.86 7.38 13.14
CA PRO A 190 2.50 7.17 12.65
C PRO A 190 2.21 8.05 11.44
N ARG A 191 1.29 7.62 10.57
CA ARG A 191 0.86 8.33 9.35
C ARG A 191 0.40 9.77 9.57
N PHE A 192 -0.11 10.10 10.76
CA PHE A 192 -0.54 11.46 11.10
C PHE A 192 0.60 12.33 11.67
N GLY A 193 1.79 11.77 11.89
CA GLY A 193 3.01 12.51 12.24
C GLY A 193 2.97 13.31 13.53
N ARG A 194 2.01 13.06 14.45
CA ARG A 194 1.82 13.87 15.66
C ARG A 194 2.86 13.62 16.75
N SER A 195 3.38 12.40 16.83
CA SER A 195 4.33 11.96 17.85
C SER A 195 5.12 10.75 17.35
N LEU A 196 6.38 10.59 17.79
CA LEU A 196 7.06 9.31 17.67
C LEU A 196 6.60 8.38 18.79
N VAL A 197 6.44 7.12 18.43
CA VAL A 197 6.16 6.05 19.38
C VAL A 197 7.41 5.19 19.48
N SER A 198 7.99 5.08 20.67
CA SER A 198 9.04 4.09 20.93
C SER A 198 8.40 2.72 21.18
N CYS A 199 8.91 1.68 20.54
CA CYS A 199 8.40 0.32 20.64
C CYS A 199 9.56 -0.62 20.95
N PRO A 200 9.52 -1.38 22.05
CA PRO A 200 10.58 -2.33 22.36
C PRO A 200 10.60 -3.45 21.32
N LEU A 201 11.78 -3.86 20.85
CA LEU A 201 11.90 -4.95 19.87
C LEU A 201 11.98 -6.33 20.53
N ALA A 202 12.63 -6.42 21.69
CA ALA A 202 12.70 -7.64 22.47
C ALA A 202 11.70 -7.59 23.61
N ALA A 203 11.05 -8.71 23.90
CA ALA A 203 10.34 -8.85 25.17
C ALA A 203 11.36 -8.64 26.30
N PRO A 204 11.00 -7.93 27.38
CA PRO A 204 11.84 -7.88 28.57
C PRO A 204 11.89 -9.30 29.14
N GLU A 205 12.89 -10.08 28.72
CA GLU A 205 13.16 -11.40 29.28
C GLU A 205 13.60 -11.20 30.74
N LEU A 206 12.64 -11.16 31.65
CA LEU A 206 12.75 -11.37 33.10
C LEU A 206 13.86 -10.63 33.85
N LEU A 207 14.47 -9.59 33.28
CA LEU A 207 15.26 -8.65 34.05
C LEU A 207 14.28 -7.75 34.81
N GLN A 208 13.96 -8.21 36.02
CA GLN A 208 13.27 -7.50 37.10
C GLN A 208 14.05 -6.23 37.54
N SER A 209 14.54 -5.41 36.61
CA SER A 209 14.99 -4.06 36.95
C SER A 209 13.76 -3.17 36.91
N ASN A 210 13.32 -2.70 38.07
CA ASN A 210 12.26 -1.71 38.33
C ASN A 210 12.49 -0.34 37.65
N ALA A 211 13.26 -0.26 36.58
CA ALA A 211 13.30 0.90 35.72
C ALA A 211 12.02 0.88 34.87
N THR A 212 10.97 1.53 35.37
CA THR A 212 9.93 2.11 34.52
C THR A 212 10.62 3.09 33.57
N ARG A 213 11.19 2.58 32.47
CA ARG A 213 11.53 3.39 31.31
C ARG A 213 10.20 3.89 30.77
N GLN A 214 9.81 5.07 31.22
CA GLN A 214 8.68 5.79 30.62
C GLN A 214 8.97 5.87 29.13
N LEU A 215 8.07 5.27 28.35
CA LEU A 215 8.01 5.43 26.91
C LEU A 215 7.76 6.91 26.63
N HIS A 216 8.83 7.68 26.52
CA HIS A 216 8.74 9.09 26.18
C HIS A 216 8.40 9.19 24.69
N ALA A 217 7.11 9.39 24.40
CA ALA A 217 6.68 9.95 23.14
C ALA A 217 7.20 11.39 23.08
N ALA A 218 8.41 11.58 22.57
CA ALA A 218 8.96 12.91 22.37
C ALA A 218 8.15 13.60 21.24
N PRO A 219 7.62 14.82 21.45
CA PRO A 219 6.97 15.58 20.39
C PRO A 219 8.03 16.01 19.36
N LEU A 220 8.18 15.18 18.32
CA LEU A 220 9.12 15.30 17.20
C LEU A 220 9.21 16.72 16.62
N ALA A 221 8.06 17.38 16.53
CA ALA A 221 7.94 18.69 15.93
C ALA A 221 8.57 19.81 16.76
N ARG A 222 8.84 19.63 18.07
CA ARG A 222 9.49 20.68 18.87
C ARG A 222 10.99 20.51 18.96
N SER A 223 11.49 19.31 19.23
CA SER A 223 12.93 19.09 19.40
C SER A 223 13.71 19.27 18.11
N TRP A 224 13.21 18.80 16.96
CA TRP A 224 13.88 19.00 15.67
C TRP A 224 13.82 20.47 15.18
N LEU A 225 12.80 21.22 15.58
CA LEU A 225 12.70 22.66 15.32
C LEU A 225 13.62 23.48 16.23
N GLU A 226 13.81 23.04 17.47
CA GLU A 226 14.71 23.65 18.46
C GLU A 226 16.20 23.35 18.17
N ASP A 227 16.50 22.22 17.53
CA ASP A 227 17.85 21.77 17.19
C ASP A 227 18.42 22.35 15.87
N ARG A 228 17.94 23.53 15.43
CA ARG A 228 18.44 24.22 14.22
C ARG A 228 19.80 24.93 14.43
N GLY A 229 20.72 24.31 15.16
CA GLY A 229 22.15 24.65 15.11
C GLY A 229 22.58 25.95 15.80
N GLY A 230 21.90 26.37 16.86
CA GLY A 230 22.19 27.65 17.54
C GLY A 230 22.78 27.57 18.95
N ALA A 231 22.68 26.45 19.65
CA ALA A 231 23.14 26.34 21.03
C ALA A 231 24.47 25.56 21.09
N PRO A 232 25.60 26.18 21.48
CA PRO A 232 26.80 25.43 21.81
C PRO A 232 26.54 24.58 23.05
N LEU A 233 27.01 23.33 23.01
CA LEU A 233 27.11 22.44 24.18
C LEU A 233 28.08 23.01 25.22
#